data_AF-A0A9E2Z1G0-F1
#
_entry.id   AF-A0A9E2Z1G0-F1
#
_cell.length_a   1.000
_cell.length_b   1.000
_cell.length_c   1.000
_cell.angle_alpha   90.00
_cell.angle_beta   90.00
_cell.angle_gamma   90.00
#
_symmetry.space_group_name_H-M   'P 1'
#
loop_
_entity.id
_entity.type
_entity.pdbx_description
1 polymer ?
#
loop_
_entity_poly.entity_id
_entity_poly.type
_entity_poly.pdbx_seq_one_letter_code
_entity_poly.pdbx_strand_id
1 'polypeptide(L)' 'MLEKFERYPLTFGPTPIERLPRLSAHLGGKVEIYAKREDCNSGLAFGGNKLRKLEY' A
#
# COMPACT_ATOMS: atom_id res chain seq x y z
N MET A 1 2.23 14.37 17.38
CA MET A 1 2.76 13.60 16.24
C MET A 1 2.34 12.14 16.41
N LEU A 2 2.20 11.36 15.34
CA LEU A 2 1.60 10.01 15.36
C LEU A 2 2.31 9.03 16.32
N GLU A 3 3.59 9.27 16.60
CA GLU A 3 4.49 8.49 17.46
C GLU A 3 4.04 8.35 18.92
N LYS A 4 3.12 9.19 19.40
CA LYS A 4 2.59 9.12 20.77
C LYS A 4 1.57 8.00 20.99
N PHE A 5 1.07 7.40 19.90
CA PHE A 5 0.11 6.30 19.94
C PHE A 5 0.87 4.99 19.70
N GLU A 6 0.58 3.98 20.52
CA GLU A 6 1.17 2.65 20.36
C GLU A 6 0.78 2.09 18.99
N ARG A 7 1.73 1.40 18.33
CA ARG A 7 1.50 0.75 17.05
C ARG A 7 1.91 -0.72 17.12
N TYR A 8 0.95 -1.62 16.95
CA TYR A 8 1.23 -3.06 16.92
C TYR A 8 1.60 -3.50 15.49
N PRO A 9 2.76 -4.17 15.27
CA PRO A 9 3.22 -4.51 13.93
C PRO A 9 2.40 -5.68 13.35
N LEU A 10 1.47 -5.36 12.45
CA LEU A 10 0.65 -6.34 11.71
C LEU A 10 1.06 -6.45 10.23
N THR A 11 1.93 -5.57 9.76
CA THR A 11 2.40 -5.48 8.38
C THR A 11 3.90 -5.77 8.26
N PHE A 12 4.37 -6.12 7.05
CA PHE A 12 5.79 -6.28 6.75
C PHE A 12 6.57 -4.94 6.82
N GLY A 13 5.89 -3.80 6.89
CA GLY A 13 6.47 -2.46 6.90
C GLY A 13 5.87 -1.52 5.83
N PRO A 14 6.67 -0.56 5.30
CA PRO A 14 6.24 0.29 4.19
C PRO A 14 5.90 -0.54 2.95
N THR A 15 4.73 -0.29 2.36
CA THR A 15 4.26 -1.04 1.19
C THR A 15 4.93 -0.57 -0.11
N PRO A 16 5.25 -1.47 -1.05
CA PRO A 16 5.82 -1.13 -2.35
C PRO A 16 4.97 -0.14 -3.14
N ILE A 17 5.62 0.67 -3.97
CA ILE A 17 4.97 1.51 -4.97
C ILE A 17 5.46 1.03 -6.33
N GLU A 18 4.52 0.64 -7.19
CA GLU A 18 4.82 0.11 -8.51
C GLU A 18 4.29 1.06 -9.58
N ARG A 19 5.12 1.33 -10.59
CA ARG A 19 4.70 2.05 -11.79
C ARG A 19 3.89 1.10 -12.68
N LEU A 20 2.80 1.58 -13.25
CA LEU A 20 1.96 0.83 -14.19
C LEU A 20 2.11 1.39 -15.61
N PRO A 21 3.29 1.20 -16.27
CA PRO A 21 3.59 1.84 -17.55
C PRO A 21 2.65 1.38 -18.67
N ARG A 22 2.30 0.08 -18.68
CA ARG A 22 1.38 -0.49 -19.68
C ARG A 22 -0.02 0.11 -19.58
N LEU A 23 -0.52 0.29 -18.37
CA LEU A 23 -1.84 0.90 -18.12
C LEU A 23 -1.82 2.40 -18.48
N SER A 24 -0.75 3.10 -18.08
CA SER A 24 -0.56 4.53 -18.40
C SER A 24 -0.55 4.76 -19.91
N ALA A 25 0.20 3.94 -20.66
CA ALA A 25 0.24 4.00 -22.12
C ALA A 25 -1.10 3.65 -22.77
N HIS A 26 -1.77 2.61 -22.28
CA HIS A 26 -3.09 2.19 -22.78
C HIS A 26 -4.15 3.29 -22.61
N LEU A 27 -4.07 4.11 -21.57
CA LEU A 27 -4.99 5.22 -21.28
C LEU A 27 -4.58 6.56 -21.93
N GLY A 28 -3.65 6.53 -22.89
CA GLY A 28 -3.25 7.71 -23.68
C GLY A 28 -2.00 8.44 -23.18
N GLY A 29 -1.32 7.93 -22.16
CA GLY A 29 0.04 8.36 -21.79
C GLY A 29 0.20 9.78 -21.25
N LYS A 30 -0.90 10.51 -20.99
CA LYS A 30 -0.85 11.88 -20.46
C LYS A 30 -0.53 11.96 -18.97
N VAL A 31 -0.74 10.87 -18.24
CA VAL A 31 -0.51 10.76 -16.80
C VAL A 31 0.21 9.44 -16.52
N GLU A 32 1.15 9.47 -15.57
CA GLU A 32 1.78 8.26 -15.05
C GLU A 32 0.99 7.67 -13.89
N ILE A 33 0.59 6.41 -14.03
CA ILE A 33 -0.18 5.70 -13.01
C ILE A 33 0.76 4.85 -12.17
N TYR A 34 0.59 4.97 -10.85
CA TYR A 34 1.29 4.18 -9.84
C TYR A 34 0.27 3.52 -8.91
N ALA A 35 0.65 2.38 -8.32
CA ALA A 35 -0.14 1.69 -7.31
C ALA A 35 0.71 1.45 -6.06
N LYS A 36 0.22 1.89 -4.90
CA LYS A 36 0.80 1.56 -3.59
C LYS A 36 0.14 0.29 -3.04
N ARG A 37 0.92 -0.77 -2.88
CA ARG A 37 0.45 -2.16 -2.72
C ARG A 37 0.02 -2.51 -1.29
N GLU A 38 -1.02 -1.84 -0.78
CA GLU A 38 -1.62 -2.18 0.53
C GLU A 38 -2.24 -3.58 0.54
N ASP A 39 -2.65 -4.08 -0.61
CA ASP A 39 -3.13 -5.45 -0.84
C ASP A 39 -2.07 -6.54 -0.60
N CYS A 40 -0.79 -6.16 -0.44
CA CYS A 40 0.31 -7.08 -0.15
C CYS A 40 1.05 -6.74 1.14
N ASN A 41 0.38 -6.07 2.09
CA ASN A 41 1.04 -5.51 3.28
C ASN A 41 1.34 -6.52 4.40
N SER A 42 0.77 -7.72 4.39
CA SER A 42 0.87 -8.70 5.48
C SER A 42 0.63 -10.13 5.01
N GLY A 43 1.09 -11.11 5.81
CA GLY A 43 0.77 -12.53 5.66
C GLY A 43 -0.57 -12.95 6.28
N LEU A 44 -1.24 -12.04 7.01
CA LEU A 44 -2.50 -12.33 7.69
C LEU A 44 -3.69 -12.24 6.71
N ALA A 45 -4.16 -13.39 6.22
CA ALA A 45 -5.36 -13.50 5.37
C ALA A 45 -5.40 -12.48 4.21
N PHE A 46 -4.29 -12.36 3.46
CA PHE A 46 -4.05 -11.39 2.37
C PHE A 46 -3.91 -9.90 2.78
N GLY A 47 -4.14 -9.57 4.05
CA GLY A 47 -3.92 -8.24 4.60
C GLY A 47 -4.85 -7.16 4.03
N GLY A 48 -4.27 -6.06 3.54
CA GLY A 48 -5.03 -4.94 2.97
C GLY A 48 -5.11 -3.71 3.88
N ASN A 49 -5.79 -2.67 3.38
CA ASN A 49 -5.85 -1.38 4.07
C ASN A 49 -6.45 -1.42 5.48
N LYS A 50 -7.24 -2.44 5.80
CA LYS A 50 -7.83 -2.62 7.13
C LYS A 50 -6.77 -2.96 8.17
N LEU A 51 -5.76 -3.76 7.81
CA LEU A 51 -4.68 -4.09 8.75
C LEU A 51 -3.87 -2.86 9.15
N ARG A 52 -3.60 -1.93 8.22
CA ARG A 52 -2.92 -0.67 8.56
C ARG A 52 -3.72 0.18 9.56
N LYS A 53 -5.06 0.09 9.54
CA LYS A 53 -5.90 0.76 10.54
C LYS A 53 -5.82 0.07 11.89
N LEU A 54 -5.78 -1.27 11.89
CA LEU A 54 -5.71 -2.09 13.10
C LEU A 54 -4.35 -2.06 13.80
N GLU A 55 -3.31 -1.50 13.16
CA GLU A 55 -2.03 -1.29 13.84
C GLU A 55 -2.13 -0.22 14.95
N TYR A 56 -3.18 0.61 14.97
CA TYR A 56 -3.37 1.69 15.94
C TYR A 56 -4.65 1.52 16.78
#